data_AF-A0A1T4W036-F1
#
_entry.id   AF-A0A1T4W036-F1
#
_cell.length_a   1.000
_cell.length_b   1.000
_cell.length_c   1.000
_cell.angle_alpha   90.00
_cell.angle_beta   90.00
_cell.angle_gamma   90.00
#
_symmetry.space_group_name_H-M   'P 1'
#
loop_
_entity.id
_entity.type
_entity.pdbx_description
1 polymer ?
#
loop_
_entity_poly.entity_id
_entity_poly.type
_entity_poly.pdbx_seq_one_letter_code
_entity_poly.pdbx_strand_id
1 'polypeptide(L)'
;MYIFGYLRASTSDQNAKRAQSTLQKFVQDKGFRIAGWYIENESGASLQRPELLRLLDDAAKGDAIIIEQIDRLSRLDEKSWFTLK
;
A
#
# COMPACT_ATOMS: atom_id res chain seq x y z
N MET A 1 9.69 -5.19 13.25
CA MET A 1 9.19 -4.07 12.46
C MET A 1 9.70 -4.21 11.04
N TYR A 2 8.82 -4.66 10.18
CA TYR A 2 8.95 -4.61 8.74
C TYR A 2 8.20 -3.40 8.19
N ILE A 3 8.64 -2.93 7.03
CA ILE A 3 7.93 -1.90 6.28
C ILE A 3 7.46 -2.52 4.99
N PHE A 4 6.17 -2.43 4.71
CA PHE A 4 5.58 -2.93 3.48
C PHE A 4 5.09 -1.77 2.63
N GLY A 5 5.33 -1.83 1.33
CA GLY A 5 4.88 -0.80 0.39
C GLY A 5 3.62 -1.22 -0.33
N TYR A 6 2.61 -0.35 -0.37
CA TYR A 6 1.41 -0.55 -1.19
C TYR A 6 1.29 0.51 -2.27
N LEU A 7 1.11 0.04 -3.50
CA LEU A 7 1.09 0.84 -4.72
C LEU A 7 -0.21 0.56 -5.47
N ARG A 8 -0.90 1.62 -5.94
CA ARG A 8 -2.15 1.46 -6.69
C ARG A 8 -2.22 2.41 -7.89
N ALA A 9 -2.33 1.86 -9.09
CA ALA A 9 -2.73 2.61 -10.28
C ALA A 9 -4.26 2.54 -10.48
N SER A 10 -4.88 3.65 -10.88
CA SER A 10 -6.34 3.72 -11.10
C SER A 10 -6.76 3.53 -12.56
N THR A 11 -5.81 3.36 -13.46
CA THR A 11 -6.04 3.05 -14.87
C THR A 11 -4.95 2.10 -15.36
N SER A 12 -5.29 1.23 -16.30
CA SER A 12 -4.37 0.29 -16.96
C SER A 12 -3.20 0.97 -17.68
N ASP A 13 -3.32 2.27 -17.94
CA ASP A 13 -2.30 3.11 -18.60
C ASP A 13 -1.37 3.83 -17.60
N GLN A 14 -1.65 3.75 -16.30
CA GLN A 14 -0.80 4.34 -15.26
C GLN A 14 0.15 3.29 -14.71
N ASN A 15 1.43 3.63 -14.68
CA ASN A 15 2.44 2.76 -14.10
C ASN A 15 2.33 2.79 -12.57
N ALA A 16 1.72 1.77 -11.96
CA ALA A 16 1.61 1.65 -10.49
C ALA A 16 2.96 1.70 -9.78
N LYS A 17 4.05 1.35 -10.48
CA LYS A 17 5.41 1.41 -9.95
C LYS A 17 6.03 2.80 -9.97
N ARG A 18 5.35 3.82 -10.52
CA ARG A 18 5.86 5.20 -10.57
C ARG A 18 6.31 5.70 -9.20
N ALA A 19 5.52 5.43 -8.17
CA ALA A 19 5.82 5.86 -6.81
C ALA A 19 6.80 4.94 -6.06
N GLN A 20 7.07 3.74 -6.59
CA GLN A 20 7.90 2.74 -5.94
C GLN A 20 9.28 3.28 -5.61
N SER A 21 9.98 3.86 -6.59
CA SER A 21 11.33 4.40 -6.40
C SER A 21 11.38 5.54 -5.39
N THR A 22 10.38 6.43 -5.42
CA THR A 22 10.28 7.56 -4.48
C THR A 22 10.06 7.08 -3.05
N LEU A 23 9.12 6.16 -2.85
CA LEU A 23 8.82 5.59 -1.54
C LEU A 23 9.99 4.74 -1.02
N GLN A 24 10.64 3.97 -1.89
CA GLN A 24 11.83 3.20 -1.55
C GLN A 24 12.95 4.12 -1.06
N LYS A 25 13.21 5.20 -1.79
CA LYS A 25 14.23 6.17 -1.41
C LYS A 25 13.89 6.84 -0.09
N PHE A 26 12.64 7.25 0.12
CA PHE A 26 12.20 7.82 1.39
C PHE A 26 12.46 6.87 2.58
N VAL A 27 12.15 5.58 2.43
CA VAL A 27 12.39 4.58 3.48
C VAL A 27 13.88 4.35 3.72
N GLN A 28 14.67 4.30 2.65
CA GLN A 28 16.13 4.15 2.73
C GLN A 28 16.81 5.36 3.36
N ASP A 29 16.39 6.58 3.01
CA ASP A 29 16.90 7.84 3.58
C ASP A 29 16.61 7.94 5.09
N LYS A 30 15.60 7.22 5.58
CA LYS A 30 15.27 7.07 7.01
C LYS A 30 16.01 5.91 7.70
N GLY A 31 16.88 5.19 6.98
CA GLY A 31 17.63 4.06 7.52
C GLY A 31 16.84 2.76 7.63
N PHE A 32 15.68 2.67 6.99
CA PHE A 32 14.84 1.48 6.99
C PHE A 32 14.88 0.75 5.63
N ARG A 33 14.28 -0.43 5.59
CA ARG A 33 14.14 -1.25 4.37
C ARG A 33 12.71 -1.68 4.17
N ILE A 34 12.32 -1.84 2.91
CA ILE A 34 11.01 -2.38 2.54
C ILE A 34 11.13 -3.89 2.41
N ALA A 35 10.26 -4.62 3.12
CA ALA A 35 10.20 -6.07 3.14
C ALA A 35 9.47 -6.65 1.93
N GLY A 36 8.47 -5.92 1.41
CA GLY A 36 7.68 -6.35 0.26
C GLY A 36 6.87 -5.22 -0.36
N TRP A 37 6.49 -5.41 -1.63
CA TRP A 37 5.64 -4.50 -2.38
C TRP A 37 4.36 -5.20 -2.82
N TYR A 38 3.24 -4.55 -2.58
CA TYR A 38 1.89 -4.99 -2.94
C TYR A 38 1.38 -4.00 -3.99
N ILE A 39 1.12 -4.50 -5.20
CA ILE A 39 0.87 -3.64 -6.36
C ILE A 39 -0.51 -3.98 -6.92
N GLU A 40 -1.39 -2.99 -6.92
CA GLU A 40 -2.76 -3.13 -7.40
C GLU A 40 -2.98 -2.31 -8.67
N ASN A 41 -3.41 -3.00 -9.72
CA ASN A 41 -3.66 -2.43 -11.06
C ASN A 41 -5.15 -2.53 -11.41
N GLU A 42 -6.02 -2.02 -10.52
CA GLU A 42 -7.47 -2.10 -10.69
C GLU A 42 -8.02 -0.71 -11.05
N SER A 43 -8.92 -0.67 -12.04
CA SER A 43 -9.65 0.56 -12.37
C SER A 43 -10.42 1.02 -11.12
N GLY A 44 -10.43 2.33 -10.84
CA GLY A 44 -10.95 2.89 -9.58
C GLY A 44 -12.43 2.62 -9.24
N ALA A 45 -13.12 1.82 -10.03
CA ALA A 45 -14.48 1.31 -9.84
C ALA A 45 -14.54 -0.09 -9.21
N SER A 46 -13.43 -0.84 -9.16
CA SER A 46 -13.39 -2.14 -8.49
C SER A 46 -13.23 -1.97 -6.99
N LEU A 47 -14.19 -2.51 -6.24
CA LEU A 47 -14.19 -2.55 -4.77
C LEU A 47 -13.26 -3.65 -4.22
N GLN A 48 -12.83 -4.59 -5.06
CA GLN A 48 -12.00 -5.70 -4.62
C GLN A 48 -10.54 -5.27 -4.59
N ARG A 49 -9.95 -5.29 -3.39
CA ARG A 49 -8.54 -4.91 -3.14
C ARG A 49 -7.74 -6.10 -2.60
N PRO A 50 -7.52 -7.15 -3.41
CA PRO A 50 -6.89 -8.38 -2.94
C PRO A 50 -5.47 -8.17 -2.43
N GLU A 51 -4.68 -7.29 -3.05
CA GLU A 51 -3.29 -7.05 -2.62
C GLU A 51 -3.24 -6.21 -1.34
N LEU A 52 -4.21 -5.31 -1.14
CA LEU A 52 -4.34 -4.60 0.13
C LEU A 52 -4.75 -5.54 1.27
N LEU A 53 -5.70 -6.45 1.02
CA LEU A 53 -6.10 -7.45 2.02
C LEU A 53 -4.94 -8.38 2.36
N ARG A 54 -4.19 -8.84 1.35
CA ARG A 54 -2.99 -9.66 1.55
C ARG A 54 -1.93 -8.94 2.36
N LEU A 55 -1.70 -7.66 2.09
CA LEU A 55 -0.81 -6.81 2.88
C LEU A 55 -1.24 -6.73 4.35
N LEU A 56 -2.54 -6.56 4.61
CA LEU A 56 -3.06 -6.46 5.97
C LEU A 56 -2.95 -7.80 6.72
N ASP A 57 -3.08 -8.93 6.02
CA ASP A 57 -2.88 -10.27 6.58
C ASP A 57 -1.40 -10.57 6.87
N ASP A 58 -0.50 -10.12 6.00
CA ASP A 58 0.95 -10.26 6.16
C ASP A 58 1.53 -9.30 7.23
N ALA A 59 0.86 -8.18 7.50
CA ALA A 59 1.32 -7.17 8.44
C ALA A 59 0.97 -7.53 9.89
N ALA A 60 1.98 -7.52 10.76
CA ALA A 60 1.78 -7.73 12.19
C ALA A 60 1.76 -6.41 12.97
N LYS A 61 1.28 -6.45 14.21
CA LYS A 61 1.34 -5.30 15.12
C LYS A 61 2.80 -4.85 15.29
N GLY A 62 3.06 -3.57 15.00
CA GLY A 62 4.40 -2.99 15.06
C GLY A 62 5.14 -2.98 13.72
N ASP A 63 4.52 -3.45 12.64
CA ASP A 63 4.96 -3.20 11.28
C ASP A 63 4.36 -1.89 10.74
N ALA A 64 4.98 -1.35 9.70
CA ALA A 64 4.55 -0.11 9.07
C ALA A 64 4.17 -0.34 7.61
N ILE A 65 3.14 0.36 7.15
CA ILE A 65 2.71 0.36 5.76
C ILE A 65 3.01 1.73 5.16
N ILE A 66 3.71 1.76 4.03
CA ILE A 66 3.97 2.97 3.27
C ILE A 66 3.14 3.00 1.98
N ILE A 67 2.52 4.15 1.74
CA ILE A 67 1.66 4.43 0.60
C ILE A 67 1.98 5.80 0.02
N GLU A 68 1.70 6.00 -1.26
CA GLU A 68 1.90 7.31 -1.91
C GLU A 68 0.88 8.35 -1.44
N GLN A 69 -0.39 7.97 -1.32
CA GLN A 69 -1.48 8.87 -0.93
C GLN A 69 -2.54 8.14 -0.09
N ILE A 70 -3.06 8.81 0.95
CA ILE A 70 -4.10 8.30 1.85
C ILE A 70 -5.43 8.07 1.12
N ASP A 71 -5.69 8.76 0.02
CA ASP A 71 -6.89 8.55 -0.83
C ASP A 71 -6.98 7.12 -1.39
N ARG A 72 -5.87 6.37 -1.38
CA ARG A 72 -5.79 4.95 -1.74
C ARG A 72 -6.35 4.04 -0.65
N LEU A 73 -6.31 4.46 0.62
CA LEU A 73 -6.87 3.74 1.77
C LEU A 73 -8.24 4.27 2.19
N SER A 74 -8.52 5.57 2.05
CA SER A 74 -9.72 6.21 2.64
C SER A 74 -11.07 5.77 2.03
N ARG A 75 -11.04 5.05 0.91
CA ARG A 75 -12.22 4.37 0.35
C ARG A 75 -12.42 2.95 0.88
N LEU A 76 -11.67 2.53 1.90
CA LEU A 76 -11.93 1.29 2.62
C LEU A 76 -13.23 1.46 3.41
N ASP A 77 -14.09 0.44 3.37
CA ASP A 77 -15.26 0.40 4.24
C ASP A 77 -14.84 0.54 5.71
N GLU A 78 -15.70 1.16 6.52
CA GLU A 78 -15.45 1.52 7.92
C GLU A 78 -14.85 0.35 8.74
N LYS A 79 -15.28 -0.89 8.45
CA LYS A 79 -14.77 -2.11 9.08
C LYS A 79 -13.27 -2.32 8.87
N SER A 80 -12.76 -2.10 7.67
CA SER A 80 -11.34 -2.29 7.35
C SER A 80 -10.47 -1.17 7.94
N TRP A 81 -11.03 0.02 8.14
CA TRP A 81 -10.38 1.10 8.88
C TRP A 81 -10.24 0.76 10.38
N PHE A 82 -11.24 0.13 10.98
CA PHE A 82 -11.17 -0.29 12.38
C PHE A 82 -10.12 -1.38 12.64
N THR A 83 -9.83 -2.26 11.67
CA THR A 83 -8.75 -3.26 11.79
C THR A 83 -7.35 -2.62 11.87
N LEU A 84 -7.20 -1.40 11.35
CA LEU A 84 -5.93 -0.65 11.40
C LEU A 84 -5.72 0.11 12.71
N LYS A 85 -6.72 0.16 13.61
CA LYS A 85 -6.67 0.96 14.84
C LYS A 85 -6.03 0.23 16.02
#